data_AF-A0A5K1G2S0-F1
#
_entry.id   AF-A0A5K1G2S0-F1
#
_cell.length_a   1.000
_cell.length_b   1.000
_cell.length_c   1.000
_cell.angle_alpha   90.00
_cell.angle_beta   90.00
_cell.angle_gamma   90.00
#
_symmetry.space_group_name_H-M   'P 1'
#
loop_
_entity.id
_entity.type
_entity.pdbx_description
1 polymer ?
#
loop_
_entity_poly.entity_id
_entity_poly.type
_entity_poly.pdbx_seq_one_letter_code
_entity_poly.pdbx_strand_id
1 'polypeptide(L)'
;NRLGKLERYRALCAPASGHGTGYYHAFKLQQSPADFEANVRRLKLVGLWEEVRELLKVFELPDSFEVDPEWVELGTKIRLLMEPIDIANFYRHHKGDQTGKYETRSRARPNYYKYPENWLQHMRRCRKEDDPLWKEEWFNWNIEKNGIQSIEQEVAKFEKQVLQWLENGQLEEAVLKKSSTFRKWWNMLPESHREKEEPEISRIRLLMNKA
;
A
#
# COMPACT_ATOMS: atom_id res chain seq x y z
N ASN A 1 22.28 11.56 -2.69
CA ASN A 1 21.45 10.68 -1.83
C ASN A 1 20.39 9.95 -2.68
N ARG A 2 20.25 8.61 -2.56
CA ARG A 2 19.27 7.77 -3.30
C ARG A 2 17.84 7.98 -2.80
N LEU A 3 17.65 8.04 -1.48
CA LEU A 3 16.36 8.29 -0.84
C LEU A 3 15.79 9.65 -1.28
N GLY A 4 16.60 10.69 -1.22
CA GLY A 4 16.21 12.03 -1.67
C GLY A 4 15.81 12.14 -3.14
N LYS A 5 16.24 11.20 -4.00
CA LYS A 5 15.77 11.15 -5.40
C LYS A 5 14.35 10.57 -5.49
N LEU A 6 14.03 9.54 -4.70
CA LEU A 6 12.68 9.00 -4.62
C LEU A 6 11.71 9.98 -3.96
N GLU A 7 12.15 10.75 -2.96
CA GLU A 7 11.34 11.81 -2.37
C GLU A 7 11.01 12.90 -3.39
N ARG A 8 11.99 13.31 -4.20
CA ARG A 8 11.75 14.24 -5.31
C ARG A 8 10.81 13.66 -6.36
N TYR A 9 10.95 12.38 -6.71
CA TYR A 9 10.02 11.71 -7.60
C TYR A 9 8.59 11.75 -7.04
N ARG A 10 8.42 11.46 -5.74
CA ARG A 10 7.13 11.58 -5.07
C ARG A 10 6.54 12.99 -5.16
N ALA A 11 7.35 14.01 -4.96
CA ALA A 11 6.94 15.42 -5.07
C ALA A 11 6.58 15.82 -6.50
N LEU A 12 7.37 15.37 -7.50
CA LEU A 12 7.12 15.63 -8.92
C LEU A 12 5.77 15.07 -9.36
N CYS A 13 5.41 13.87 -8.90
CA CYS A 13 4.14 13.24 -9.23
C CYS A 13 2.97 13.68 -8.33
N ALA A 14 3.18 14.61 -7.40
CA ALA A 14 2.12 15.06 -6.51
C ALA A 14 1.04 15.84 -7.29
N PRO A 15 -0.26 15.73 -6.95
CA PRO A 15 -1.33 16.41 -7.69
C PRO A 15 -1.15 17.93 -7.82
N ALA A 16 -0.48 18.56 -6.84
CA ALA A 16 -0.15 19.98 -6.84
C ALA A 16 0.82 20.42 -7.95
N SER A 17 1.48 19.49 -8.66
CA SER A 17 2.38 19.80 -9.77
C SER A 17 1.68 19.99 -11.13
N GLY A 18 0.34 19.99 -11.17
CA GLY A 18 -0.45 20.31 -12.37
C GLY A 18 -0.76 19.13 -13.30
N HIS A 19 -0.10 17.98 -13.11
CA HIS A 19 -0.34 16.73 -13.87
C HIS A 19 -0.26 15.45 -13.01
N GLY A 20 -0.19 15.57 -11.68
CA GLY A 20 0.15 14.47 -10.80
C GLY A 20 -1.01 13.49 -10.51
N THR A 21 -0.96 12.30 -11.09
CA THR A 21 -1.82 11.15 -10.72
C THR A 21 -1.42 10.51 -9.38
N GLY A 22 -0.38 11.03 -8.74
CA GLY A 22 0.30 10.43 -7.59
C GLY A 22 1.43 9.50 -8.04
N TYR A 23 2.53 9.51 -7.30
CA TYR A 23 3.76 8.77 -7.65
C TYR A 23 3.57 7.25 -7.77
N TYR A 24 2.63 6.69 -7.00
CA TYR A 24 2.19 5.31 -7.11
C TYR A 24 1.65 5.01 -8.52
N HIS A 25 0.67 5.80 -8.97
CA HIS A 25 0.00 5.60 -10.24
C HIS A 25 0.92 5.90 -11.43
N ALA A 26 1.68 7.01 -11.34
CA ALA A 26 2.72 7.34 -12.31
C ALA A 26 3.72 6.19 -12.50
N PHE A 27 4.17 5.58 -11.40
CA PHE A 27 5.11 4.46 -11.46
C PHE A 27 4.48 3.21 -12.10
N LYS A 28 3.23 2.90 -11.75
CA LYS A 28 2.51 1.76 -12.32
C LYS A 28 2.40 1.86 -13.85
N LEU A 29 2.05 3.05 -14.35
CA LEU A 29 1.98 3.33 -15.79
C LEU A 29 3.35 3.34 -16.46
N GLN A 30 4.38 3.89 -15.78
CA GLN A 30 5.76 4.01 -16.27
C GLN A 30 5.86 4.60 -17.69
N GLN A 31 5.39 5.83 -17.85
CA GLN A 31 5.33 6.51 -19.14
C GLN A 31 6.41 7.57 -19.31
N SER A 32 7.11 7.95 -18.24
CA SER A 32 8.12 9.00 -18.24
C SER A 32 9.52 8.47 -17.91
N PRO A 33 10.60 9.12 -18.39
CA PRO A 33 11.97 8.80 -17.98
C PRO A 33 12.19 8.85 -16.46
N ALA A 34 11.43 9.70 -15.75
CA ALA A 34 11.51 9.80 -14.30
C ALA A 34 11.04 8.52 -13.59
N ASP A 35 10.06 7.81 -14.16
CA ASP A 35 9.52 6.55 -13.61
C ASP A 35 10.56 5.43 -13.71
N PHE A 36 11.28 5.35 -14.85
CA PHE A 36 12.38 4.41 -15.04
C PHE A 36 13.52 4.68 -14.06
N GLU A 37 13.90 5.94 -13.91
CA GLU A 37 14.94 6.34 -12.95
C GLU A 37 14.52 6.02 -11.51
N ALA A 38 13.25 6.25 -11.15
CA ALA A 38 12.71 5.86 -9.85
C ALA A 38 12.85 4.34 -9.63
N ASN A 39 12.60 3.51 -10.64
CA ASN A 39 12.75 2.06 -10.54
C ASN A 39 14.22 1.66 -10.30
N VAL A 40 15.17 2.26 -11.03
CA VAL A 40 16.61 2.03 -10.83
C VAL A 40 17.04 2.42 -9.41
N ARG A 41 16.54 3.56 -8.89
CA ARG A 41 16.85 4.01 -7.53
C ARG A 41 16.25 3.11 -6.46
N ARG A 42 15.01 2.64 -6.67
CA ARG A 42 14.35 1.66 -5.81
C ARG A 42 15.17 0.38 -5.72
N LEU A 43 15.57 -0.23 -6.84
CA LEU A 43 16.38 -1.46 -6.85
C LEU A 43 17.72 -1.30 -6.11
N LYS A 44 18.37 -0.14 -6.26
CA LYS A 44 19.61 0.18 -5.54
C LYS A 44 19.41 0.34 -4.03
N LEU A 45 18.22 0.76 -3.57
CA LEU A 45 17.91 0.83 -2.15
C LEU A 45 17.51 -0.54 -1.60
N VAL A 46 16.81 -1.36 -2.38
CA VAL A 46 16.53 -2.77 -2.05
C VAL A 46 17.83 -3.52 -1.76
N GLY A 47 18.84 -3.40 -2.63
CA GLY A 47 20.13 -4.07 -2.41
C GLY A 47 20.77 -3.71 -1.06
N LEU A 48 20.80 -2.42 -0.70
CA LEU A 48 21.34 -1.98 0.60
C LEU A 48 20.55 -2.53 1.79
N TRP A 49 19.22 -2.56 1.70
CA TRP A 49 18.39 -3.09 2.78
C TRP A 49 18.45 -4.61 2.90
N GLU A 50 18.63 -5.33 1.79
CA GLU A 50 18.90 -6.76 1.82
C GLU A 50 20.24 -7.05 2.50
N GLU A 51 21.29 -6.24 2.25
CA GLU A 51 22.56 -6.35 2.98
C GLU A 51 22.37 -6.13 4.49
N VAL A 52 21.66 -5.07 4.90
CA VAL A 52 21.34 -4.83 6.33
C VAL A 52 20.56 -6.01 6.92
N ARG A 53 19.61 -6.56 6.18
CA ARG A 53 18.83 -7.73 6.62
C ARG A 53 19.69 -8.97 6.77
N GLU A 54 20.67 -9.19 5.89
CA GLU A 54 21.61 -10.31 6.03
C GLU A 54 22.50 -10.13 7.27
N LEU A 55 23.08 -8.94 7.47
CA LEU A 55 23.88 -8.66 8.67
C LEU A 55 23.10 -8.89 9.96
N LEU A 56 21.81 -8.51 9.98
CA LEU A 56 20.93 -8.78 11.10
C LEU A 56 20.71 -10.29 11.32
N LYS A 57 20.54 -11.07 10.25
CA LYS A 57 20.34 -12.52 10.34
C LYS A 57 21.56 -13.27 10.85
N VAL A 58 22.75 -12.80 10.50
CA VAL A 58 24.02 -13.42 10.93
C VAL A 58 24.54 -12.85 12.24
N PHE A 59 23.75 -12.01 12.94
CA PHE A 59 24.10 -11.39 14.22
C PHE A 59 25.37 -10.52 14.16
N GLU A 60 25.62 -9.86 13.01
CA GLU A 60 26.76 -8.96 12.79
C GLU A 60 26.41 -7.48 13.06
N LEU A 61 25.18 -7.21 13.54
CA LEU A 61 24.76 -5.89 14.00
C LEU A 61 24.62 -5.87 15.53
N PRO A 62 24.77 -4.70 16.18
CA PRO A 62 24.57 -4.60 17.62
C PRO A 62 23.18 -5.09 18.06
N ASP A 63 23.08 -5.68 19.25
CA ASP A 63 21.79 -6.17 19.80
C ASP A 63 20.73 -5.05 19.89
N SER A 64 21.16 -3.80 20.08
CA SER A 64 20.28 -2.64 20.16
C SER A 64 19.84 -2.09 18.79
N PHE A 65 20.29 -2.67 17.68
CA PHE A 65 20.05 -2.14 16.33
C PHE A 65 18.55 -2.03 16.01
N GLU A 66 17.76 -3.06 16.34
CA GLU A 66 16.31 -3.10 16.04
C GLU A 66 15.48 -2.13 16.88
N VAL A 67 16.06 -1.54 17.93
CA VAL A 67 15.42 -0.53 18.79
C VAL A 67 16.07 0.84 18.68
N ASP A 68 17.07 0.99 17.83
CA ASP A 68 17.74 2.26 17.59
C ASP A 68 16.80 3.25 16.88
N PRO A 69 16.50 4.43 17.47
CA PRO A 69 15.55 5.37 16.90
C PRO A 69 15.88 5.81 15.47
N GLU A 70 17.15 6.01 15.13
CA GLU A 70 17.55 6.48 13.81
C GLU A 70 17.29 5.41 12.74
N TRP A 71 17.61 4.15 13.05
CA TRP A 71 17.35 3.02 12.14
C TRP A 71 15.86 2.71 11.99
N VAL A 72 15.10 2.80 13.08
CA VAL A 72 13.64 2.62 13.03
C VAL A 72 12.99 3.73 12.21
N GLU A 73 13.40 4.99 12.39
CA GLU A 73 12.89 6.11 11.60
C GLU A 73 13.26 5.97 10.11
N LEU A 74 14.53 5.67 9.81
CA LEU A 74 15.01 5.49 8.45
C LEU A 74 14.30 4.33 7.74
N GLY A 75 14.18 3.18 8.40
CA GLY A 75 13.47 2.02 7.89
C GLY A 75 11.99 2.31 7.64
N THR A 76 11.33 3.01 8.56
CA THR A 76 9.94 3.45 8.42
C THR A 76 9.78 4.37 7.22
N LYS A 77 10.66 5.36 7.08
CA LYS A 77 10.65 6.33 5.98
C LYS A 77 10.85 5.65 4.63
N ILE A 78 11.78 4.69 4.55
CA ILE A 78 12.03 3.92 3.33
C ILE A 78 10.83 3.04 2.99
N ARG A 79 10.25 2.33 3.97
CA ARG A 79 9.04 1.52 3.78
C ARG A 79 7.91 2.36 3.21
N LEU A 80 7.56 3.48 3.85
CA LEU A 80 6.48 4.37 3.42
C LEU A 80 6.66 4.96 2.00
N LEU A 81 7.91 5.05 1.53
CA LEU A 81 8.21 5.58 0.20
C LEU A 81 8.30 4.49 -0.89
N MET A 82 8.85 3.33 -0.57
CA MET A 82 9.15 2.30 -1.58
C MET A 82 8.10 1.19 -1.64
N GLU A 83 7.45 0.85 -0.53
CA GLU A 83 6.46 -0.23 -0.49
C GLU A 83 5.28 0.00 -1.45
N PRO A 84 4.71 1.22 -1.57
CA PRO A 84 3.72 1.54 -2.60
C PRO A 84 4.23 1.26 -4.02
N ILE A 85 5.48 1.62 -4.30
CA ILE A 85 6.10 1.44 -5.61
C ILE A 85 6.31 -0.05 -5.91
N ASP A 86 6.69 -0.84 -4.91
CA ASP A 86 6.84 -2.29 -5.04
C ASP A 86 5.49 -3.01 -5.25
N ILE A 87 4.43 -2.55 -4.57
CA ILE A 87 3.05 -3.01 -4.83
C ILE A 87 2.66 -2.72 -6.28
N ALA A 88 2.88 -1.48 -6.76
CA ALA A 88 2.61 -1.12 -8.15
C ALA A 88 3.38 -2.03 -9.13
N ASN A 89 4.67 -2.25 -8.87
CA ASN A 89 5.51 -3.11 -9.69
C ASN A 89 5.04 -4.58 -9.69
N PHE A 90 4.59 -5.07 -8.53
CA PHE A 90 4.08 -6.44 -8.35
C PHE A 90 2.86 -6.70 -9.23
N TYR A 91 1.84 -5.85 -9.15
CA TYR A 91 0.60 -6.03 -9.92
C TYR A 91 0.75 -5.67 -11.40
N ARG A 92 1.55 -4.65 -11.74
CA ARG A 92 1.90 -4.30 -13.13
C ARG A 92 2.50 -5.49 -13.88
N HIS A 93 3.43 -6.20 -13.25
CA HIS A 93 4.08 -7.36 -13.85
C HIS A 93 3.32 -8.67 -13.61
N HIS A 94 2.06 -8.61 -13.18
CA HIS A 94 1.19 -9.78 -13.02
C HIS A 94 1.78 -10.84 -12.09
N LYS A 95 2.61 -10.44 -11.12
CA LYS A 95 3.23 -11.39 -10.17
C LYS A 95 2.19 -12.10 -9.29
N GLY A 96 0.98 -11.58 -9.21
CA GLY A 96 -0.18 -12.21 -8.57
C GLY A 96 -0.48 -13.60 -9.12
N ASP A 97 -0.30 -13.81 -10.43
CA ASP A 97 -0.56 -15.11 -11.09
C ASP A 97 0.34 -16.23 -10.55
N GLN A 98 1.57 -15.89 -10.15
CA GLN A 98 2.58 -16.86 -9.71
C GLN A 98 2.75 -16.89 -8.19
N THR A 99 2.61 -15.74 -7.53
CA THR A 99 3.03 -15.54 -6.13
C THR A 99 1.86 -15.31 -5.18
N GLY A 100 0.64 -15.17 -5.69
CA GLY A 100 -0.55 -14.88 -4.89
C GLY A 100 -0.66 -13.41 -4.48
N LYS A 101 -1.33 -13.12 -3.36
CA LYS A 101 -1.64 -11.75 -2.91
C LYS A 101 -0.40 -11.08 -2.31
N TYR A 102 -0.17 -9.79 -2.58
CA TYR A 102 0.84 -8.98 -1.87
C TYR A 102 0.32 -8.64 -0.46
N GLU A 103 0.16 -9.63 0.40
CA GLU A 103 -0.40 -9.44 1.75
C GLU A 103 0.71 -9.31 2.80
N THR A 104 0.39 -8.74 3.96
CA THR A 104 1.33 -8.49 5.08
C THR A 104 2.19 -9.71 5.45
N ARG A 105 1.63 -10.93 5.42
CA ARG A 105 2.29 -12.18 5.80
C ARG A 105 2.69 -13.06 4.60
N SER A 106 2.44 -12.61 3.38
CA SER A 106 2.72 -13.38 2.17
C SER A 106 4.22 -13.49 1.90
N ARG A 107 4.58 -14.45 1.04
CA ARG A 107 5.90 -14.50 0.40
C ARG A 107 6.08 -13.44 -0.68
N ALA A 108 4.98 -12.88 -1.20
CA ALA A 108 5.00 -11.81 -2.18
C ALA A 108 5.53 -10.50 -1.60
N ARG A 109 5.28 -10.23 -0.31
CA ARG A 109 5.79 -9.06 0.39
C ARG A 109 7.24 -9.27 0.87
N PRO A 110 8.22 -8.50 0.37
CA PRO A 110 9.62 -8.65 0.75
C PRO A 110 9.88 -8.44 2.25
N ASN A 111 10.85 -9.16 2.79
CA ASN A 111 11.12 -9.14 4.22
C ASN A 111 11.66 -7.79 4.70
N TYR A 112 12.41 -7.05 3.87
CA TYR A 112 12.95 -5.74 4.24
C TYR A 112 11.88 -4.66 4.52
N TYR A 113 10.60 -4.91 4.23
CA TYR A 113 9.49 -4.08 4.73
C TYR A 113 8.91 -4.58 6.04
N LYS A 114 8.96 -5.90 6.29
CA LYS A 114 8.45 -6.52 7.52
C LYS A 114 9.29 -6.13 8.74
N TYR A 115 10.62 -6.05 8.58
CA TYR A 115 11.53 -5.69 9.67
C TYR A 115 11.27 -4.28 10.22
N PRO A 116 11.37 -3.19 9.42
CA PRO A 116 11.09 -1.85 9.94
C PRO A 116 9.67 -1.67 10.49
N GLU A 117 8.68 -2.35 9.91
CA GLU A 117 7.31 -2.34 10.43
C GLU A 117 7.24 -2.96 11.84
N ASN A 118 7.91 -4.11 12.04
CA ASN A 118 7.96 -4.77 13.34
C ASN A 118 8.76 -3.94 14.36
N TRP A 119 9.87 -3.32 13.96
CA TRP A 119 10.67 -2.45 14.83
C TRP A 119 9.86 -1.24 15.32
N LEU A 120 9.17 -0.58 14.40
CA LEU A 120 8.30 0.56 14.74
C LEU A 120 7.18 0.14 15.70
N GLN A 121 6.56 -1.04 15.47
CA GLN A 121 5.53 -1.57 16.35
C GLN A 121 6.05 -1.86 17.75
N HIS A 122 7.23 -2.47 17.84
CA HIS A 122 7.87 -2.76 19.12
C HIS A 122 8.15 -1.46 19.88
N MET A 123 8.73 -0.47 19.20
CA MET A 123 9.04 0.84 19.77
C MET A 123 7.78 1.60 20.23
N ARG A 124 6.70 1.57 19.43
CA ARG A 124 5.43 2.26 19.74
C ARG A 124 4.49 1.46 20.65
N ARG A 125 4.79 0.18 20.91
CA ARG A 125 3.91 -0.77 21.60
C ARG A 125 2.49 -0.81 20.99
N CYS A 126 2.40 -0.75 19.67
CA CYS A 126 1.14 -0.71 18.93
C CYS A 126 0.89 -2.00 18.13
N ARG A 127 -0.38 -2.26 17.80
CA ARG A 127 -0.75 -3.38 16.90
C ARG A 127 -0.34 -3.07 15.46
N LYS A 128 -0.28 -4.10 14.61
CA LYS A 128 -0.05 -3.92 13.17
C LYS A 128 -1.14 -3.02 12.58
N GLU A 129 -0.74 -1.93 11.97
CA GLU A 129 -1.62 -1.17 11.09
C GLU A 129 -1.84 -2.02 9.82
N ASP A 130 -3.09 -2.38 9.54
CA ASP A 130 -3.47 -2.97 8.26
C ASP A 130 -3.35 -1.86 7.20
N ASP A 131 -2.15 -1.67 6.62
CA ASP A 131 -1.97 -0.73 5.51
C ASP A 131 -2.82 -1.20 4.32
N PRO A 132 -3.87 -0.45 3.91
CA PRO A 132 -4.89 -0.93 2.97
C PRO A 132 -4.45 -0.85 1.51
N LEU A 133 -3.29 -0.25 1.21
CA LEU A 133 -2.92 0.04 -0.19
C LEU A 133 -2.80 -1.22 -1.05
N TRP A 134 -2.25 -2.31 -0.51
CA TRP A 134 -2.16 -3.57 -1.26
C TRP A 134 -3.52 -4.27 -1.42
N LYS A 135 -4.46 -4.06 -0.48
CA LYS A 135 -5.82 -4.63 -0.58
C LYS A 135 -6.54 -4.03 -1.77
N GLU A 136 -6.51 -2.71 -1.91
CA GLU A 136 -7.10 -1.99 -3.06
C GLU A 136 -6.59 -2.54 -4.40
N GLU A 137 -5.27 -2.71 -4.52
CA GLU A 137 -4.65 -3.20 -5.76
C GLU A 137 -4.93 -4.67 -6.06
N TRP A 138 -4.99 -5.50 -5.01
CA TRP A 138 -5.41 -6.88 -5.16
C TRP A 138 -6.85 -7.00 -5.67
N PHE A 139 -7.76 -6.17 -5.14
CA PHE A 139 -9.15 -6.12 -5.61
C PHE A 139 -9.21 -5.71 -7.08
N ASN A 140 -8.55 -4.62 -7.46
CA ASN A 140 -8.55 -4.12 -8.84
C ASN A 140 -8.05 -5.18 -9.82
N TRP A 141 -6.89 -5.76 -9.52
CA TRP A 141 -6.28 -6.78 -10.37
C TRP A 141 -7.16 -8.03 -10.50
N ASN A 142 -7.82 -8.49 -9.42
CA ASN A 142 -8.72 -9.66 -9.53
C ASN A 142 -10.02 -9.33 -10.27
N ILE A 143 -10.60 -8.15 -10.07
CA ILE A 143 -11.82 -7.76 -10.77
C ILE A 143 -11.54 -7.69 -12.28
N GLU A 144 -10.42 -7.07 -12.68
CA GLU A 144 -10.00 -6.99 -14.07
C GLU A 144 -9.77 -8.38 -14.70
N LYS A 145 -9.21 -9.33 -13.94
CA LYS A 145 -8.85 -10.66 -14.46
C LYS A 145 -9.95 -11.70 -14.40
N ASN A 146 -10.64 -11.76 -13.26
CA ASN A 146 -11.49 -12.88 -12.86
C ASN A 146 -12.94 -12.45 -12.60
N GLY A 147 -13.22 -11.14 -12.65
CA GLY A 147 -14.51 -10.59 -12.27
C GLY A 147 -14.74 -10.55 -10.76
N ILE A 148 -15.67 -9.69 -10.32
CA ILE A 148 -15.96 -9.52 -8.89
C ILE A 148 -16.50 -10.79 -8.21
N GLN A 149 -17.18 -11.66 -8.96
CA GLN A 149 -17.75 -12.91 -8.42
C GLN A 149 -16.68 -13.80 -7.78
N SER A 150 -15.44 -13.74 -8.28
CA SER A 150 -14.32 -14.52 -7.77
C SER A 150 -13.81 -14.07 -6.40
N ILE A 151 -14.15 -12.85 -5.97
CA ILE A 151 -13.64 -12.21 -4.74
C ILE A 151 -14.75 -11.55 -3.91
N GLU A 152 -16.01 -11.89 -4.18
CA GLU A 152 -17.19 -11.26 -3.58
C GLU A 152 -17.17 -11.33 -2.05
N GLN A 153 -16.71 -12.47 -1.50
CA GLN A 153 -16.57 -12.64 -0.05
C GLN A 153 -15.50 -11.73 0.55
N GLU A 154 -14.36 -11.55 -0.12
CA GLU A 154 -13.31 -10.64 0.34
C GLU A 154 -13.74 -9.18 0.24
N VAL A 155 -14.47 -8.81 -0.81
CA VAL A 155 -15.03 -7.46 -0.95
C VAL A 155 -16.00 -7.18 0.19
N ALA A 156 -16.97 -8.08 0.44
CA ALA A 156 -17.92 -7.94 1.54
C ALA A 156 -17.24 -7.86 2.92
N LYS A 157 -16.19 -8.67 3.15
CA LYS A 157 -15.39 -8.59 4.39
C LYS A 157 -14.72 -7.24 4.55
N PHE A 158 -14.18 -6.67 3.48
CA PHE A 158 -13.51 -5.37 3.52
C PHE A 158 -14.49 -4.22 3.73
N GLU A 159 -15.65 -4.25 3.07
CA GLU A 159 -16.75 -3.29 3.28
C GLU A 159 -17.18 -3.25 4.74
N LYS A 160 -17.40 -4.42 5.34
CA LYS A 160 -17.73 -4.54 6.76
C LYS A 160 -16.61 -3.99 7.66
N GLN A 161 -15.36 -4.28 7.33
CA GLN A 161 -14.20 -3.79 8.09
C GLN A 161 -14.12 -2.26 8.05
N VAL A 162 -14.37 -1.64 6.90
CA VAL A 162 -14.38 -0.17 6.75
C VAL A 162 -15.48 0.47 7.56
N LEU A 163 -16.69 -0.09 7.56
CA LEU A 163 -17.79 0.41 8.39
C LEU A 163 -17.45 0.33 9.88
N GLN A 164 -16.90 -0.79 10.34
CA GLN A 164 -16.47 -0.93 11.73
C GLN A 164 -15.41 0.10 12.11
N TRP A 165 -14.46 0.39 11.22
CA TRP A 165 -13.45 1.42 11.48
C TRP A 165 -14.05 2.82 11.55
N LEU A 166 -15.03 3.15 10.70
CA LEU A 166 -15.74 4.44 10.76
C LEU A 166 -16.53 4.57 12.06
N GLU A 167 -17.28 3.53 12.44
CA GLU A 167 -18.11 3.51 13.65
C GLU A 167 -17.28 3.62 14.94
N ASN A 168 -16.12 2.97 14.97
CA ASN A 168 -15.20 3.01 16.10
C ASN A 168 -14.31 4.27 16.12
N GLY A 169 -14.47 5.19 15.17
CA GLY A 169 -13.63 6.38 15.03
C GLY A 169 -12.16 6.09 14.68
N GLN A 170 -11.87 4.88 14.18
CA GLN A 170 -10.54 4.47 13.73
C GLN A 170 -10.22 4.96 12.31
N LEU A 171 -11.26 5.29 11.54
CA LEU A 171 -11.18 5.88 10.21
C LEU A 171 -12.01 7.15 10.19
N GLU A 172 -11.44 8.24 9.68
CA GLU A 172 -12.17 9.49 9.51
C GLU A 172 -13.10 9.42 8.29
N GLU A 173 -14.24 10.12 8.35
CA GLU A 173 -15.15 10.26 7.19
C GLU A 173 -14.48 10.91 5.97
N ALA A 174 -13.33 11.58 6.15
CA ALA A 174 -12.50 12.10 5.06
C ALA A 174 -12.09 11.01 4.05
N VAL A 175 -12.05 9.73 4.47
CA VAL A 175 -11.78 8.59 3.59
C VAL A 175 -12.93 8.29 2.62
N LEU A 176 -14.12 8.88 2.81
CA LEU A 176 -15.25 8.72 1.89
C LEU A 176 -15.33 9.78 0.79
N LYS A 177 -14.51 10.85 0.90
CA LYS A 177 -14.49 11.97 -0.07
C LYS A 177 -14.02 11.54 -1.45
N LYS A 178 -14.50 12.22 -2.50
CA LYS A 178 -14.19 11.92 -3.93
C LYS A 178 -12.70 11.75 -4.25
N SER A 179 -11.81 12.44 -3.53
CA SER A 179 -10.37 12.40 -3.75
C SER A 179 -9.65 11.24 -3.06
N SER A 180 -10.31 10.53 -2.14
CA SER A 180 -9.70 9.47 -1.34
C SER A 180 -9.40 8.20 -2.16
N THR A 181 -8.49 7.37 -1.66
CA THR A 181 -8.17 6.07 -2.29
C THR A 181 -9.33 5.11 -2.18
N PHE A 182 -10.00 5.05 -1.03
CA PHE A 182 -11.19 4.21 -0.82
C PHE A 182 -12.34 4.57 -1.77
N ARG A 183 -12.61 5.86 -2.02
CA ARG A 183 -13.67 6.28 -2.95
C ARG A 183 -13.33 5.93 -4.39
N LYS A 184 -12.06 5.97 -4.77
CA LYS A 184 -11.58 5.47 -6.07
C LYS A 184 -11.77 3.97 -6.18
N TRP A 185 -11.38 3.21 -5.16
CA TRP A 185 -11.61 1.76 -5.09
C TRP A 185 -13.10 1.41 -5.22
N TRP A 186 -13.97 2.05 -4.44
CA TRP A 186 -15.41 1.84 -4.52
C TRP A 186 -15.93 2.07 -5.93
N ASN A 187 -15.54 3.15 -6.59
CA ASN A 187 -16.00 3.47 -7.94
C ASN A 187 -15.51 2.49 -9.02
N MET A 188 -14.50 1.67 -8.74
CA MET A 188 -14.05 0.60 -9.65
C MET A 188 -14.89 -0.68 -9.52
N LEU A 189 -15.68 -0.84 -8.45
CA LEU A 189 -16.59 -1.96 -8.31
C LEU A 189 -17.72 -1.85 -9.35
N PRO A 190 -18.17 -2.97 -9.95
CA PRO A 190 -19.29 -2.98 -10.87
C PRO A 190 -20.53 -2.31 -10.28
N GLU A 191 -21.28 -1.59 -11.11
CA GLU A 191 -22.55 -0.96 -10.71
C GLU A 191 -23.52 -1.98 -10.11
N SER A 192 -23.61 -3.17 -10.71
CA SER A 192 -24.40 -4.29 -10.21
C SER A 192 -24.04 -4.75 -8.79
N HIS A 193 -22.81 -4.51 -8.32
CA HIS A 193 -22.44 -4.74 -6.92
C HIS A 193 -22.80 -3.55 -6.04
N ARG A 194 -22.48 -2.33 -6.48
CA ARG A 194 -22.71 -1.09 -5.71
C ARG A 194 -24.19 -0.75 -5.48
N GLU A 195 -25.08 -1.30 -6.31
CA GLU A 195 -26.53 -1.11 -6.22
C GLU A 195 -27.25 -2.23 -5.45
N LYS A 196 -26.54 -3.22 -4.94
CA LYS A 196 -27.15 -4.26 -4.10
C LYS A 196 -27.76 -3.65 -2.84
N GLU A 197 -28.95 -4.12 -2.49
CA GLU A 197 -29.65 -3.74 -1.26
C GLU A 197 -29.17 -4.57 -0.07
N GLU A 198 -27.85 -4.68 0.08
CA GLU A 198 -27.19 -5.27 1.25
C GLU A 198 -26.93 -4.16 2.30
N PRO A 199 -27.08 -4.45 3.60
CA PRO A 199 -26.98 -3.42 4.64
C PRO A 199 -25.66 -2.64 4.60
N GLU A 200 -24.53 -3.34 4.44
CA GLU A 200 -23.20 -2.75 4.37
C GLU A 200 -23.04 -1.82 3.16
N ILE A 201 -23.44 -2.29 1.97
CA ILE A 201 -23.33 -1.54 0.71
C ILE A 201 -24.21 -0.29 0.74
N SER A 202 -25.46 -0.44 1.18
CA SER A 202 -26.39 0.68 1.33
C SER A 202 -25.89 1.70 2.36
N ARG A 203 -25.26 1.25 3.45
CA ARG A 203 -24.66 2.16 4.44
C ARG A 203 -23.47 2.92 3.90
N ILE A 204 -22.53 2.25 3.22
CA ILE A 204 -21.36 2.90 2.60
C ILE A 204 -21.82 3.94 1.57
N ARG A 205 -22.75 3.57 0.69
CA ARG A 205 -23.35 4.47 -0.32
C ARG A 205 -23.98 5.71 0.32
N LEU A 206 -24.75 5.54 1.40
CA LEU A 206 -25.34 6.66 2.14
C LEU A 206 -24.28 7.60 2.72
N LEU A 207 -23.24 7.06 3.36
CA LEU A 207 -22.16 7.86 3.95
C LEU A 207 -21.36 8.60 2.86
N MET A 208 -21.09 7.95 1.74
CA MET A 208 -20.41 8.54 0.57
C MET A 208 -21.20 9.66 -0.11
N ASN A 209 -22.52 9.66 -0.03
CA ASN A 209 -23.37 10.73 -0.57
C ASN A 209 -23.41 11.96 0.35
N LYS A 210 -23.08 11.79 1.64
CA LYS A 210 -23.02 12.87 2.62
C LYS A 210 -21.63 13.54 2.69
N ALA A 211 -20.57 12.83 2.30
CA ALA A 211 -19.17 13.25 2.34
C ALA A 211 -18.68 13.91 1.04
#